data_AF-A0A5E4HXJ8-F1
#
_entry.id   AF-A0A5E4HXJ8-F1
#
_cell.length_a   1.000
_cell.length_b   1.000
_cell.length_c   1.000
_cell.angle_alpha   90.00
_cell.angle_beta   90.00
_cell.angle_gamma   90.00
#
_symmetry.space_group_name_H-M   'P 1'
#
loop_
_entity.id
_entity.type
_entity.pdbx_description
1 polymer ?
#
loop_
_entity_poly.entity_id
_entity_poly.type
_entity_poly.pdbx_seq_one_letter_code
_entity_poly.pdbx_strand_id
1 'polypeptide(L)'
;MSDVTNTISIPSGVTVKLDGLHLTAKGKAGAIDRTYKMHGVSAKMSGSNIEVVGPLREANTLSAHIRNALNGAEKGYTQKLKIVYAHFPIALEIKGKQVVIKNFLGEKQPRHADIVGATKVESKGAEVNVSGPDRDDVGQTIANLRTATKIRNRDSRVFQDGIYPVEG
;
A
#
# COMPACT_ATOMS: atom_id res chain seq x y z
N MET A 1 -9.53 -9.03 31.14
CA MET A 1 -9.95 -8.10 30.07
C MET A 1 -10.93 -8.87 29.22
N SER A 2 -12.12 -8.34 28.98
CA SER A 2 -13.14 -9.00 28.17
C SER A 2 -12.70 -9.01 26.71
N ASP A 3 -12.76 -10.18 26.08
CA ASP A 3 -12.53 -10.32 24.65
C ASP A 3 -13.67 -9.63 23.88
N VAL A 4 -13.31 -8.96 22.79
CA VAL A 4 -14.25 -8.26 21.91
C VAL A 4 -14.38 -9.06 20.61
N THR A 5 -15.63 -9.26 20.18
CA THR A 5 -15.95 -9.90 18.91
C THR A 5 -16.33 -8.83 17.89
N ASN A 6 -15.56 -8.73 16.81
CA ASN A 6 -15.83 -7.86 15.68
C ASN A 6 -16.28 -8.68 14.48
N THR A 7 -17.44 -8.35 13.92
CA THR A 7 -17.98 -9.02 12.72
C THR A 7 -17.74 -8.15 11.48
N ILE A 8 -17.33 -8.78 10.39
CA ILE A 8 -17.03 -8.14 9.11
C ILE A 8 -17.78 -8.88 8.00
N SER A 9 -18.63 -8.17 7.27
CA SER A 9 -19.36 -8.75 6.15
C SER A 9 -18.49 -8.85 4.90
N ILE A 10 -18.57 -9.98 4.21
CA ILE A 10 -17.86 -10.19 2.95
C ILE A 10 -18.68 -9.56 1.81
N PRO A 11 -18.11 -8.62 1.02
CA PRO A 11 -18.80 -8.01 -0.10
C PRO A 11 -19.10 -9.03 -1.22
N SER A 12 -20.20 -8.82 -1.95
CA SER A 12 -20.65 -9.72 -3.01
C SER A 12 -19.64 -9.76 -4.16
N GLY A 13 -19.13 -10.96 -4.47
CA GLY A 13 -18.13 -11.16 -5.52
C GLY A 13 -16.67 -11.19 -5.05
N VAL A 14 -16.42 -11.16 -3.73
CA VAL A 14 -15.10 -11.47 -3.16
C VAL A 14 -15.10 -12.87 -2.57
N THR A 15 -14.21 -13.73 -3.05
CA THR A 15 -13.97 -15.05 -2.47
C THR A 15 -12.89 -14.94 -1.40
N VAL A 16 -13.19 -15.36 -0.18
CA VAL A 16 -12.27 -15.31 0.95
C VAL A 16 -11.96 -16.73 1.41
N LYS A 17 -10.68 -17.00 1.69
CA LYS A 17 -10.22 -18.15 2.45
C LYS A 17 -9.43 -17.64 3.65
N LEU A 18 -9.66 -18.25 4.80
CA LEU A 18 -8.99 -17.90 6.03
C LEU A 18 -8.47 -19.17 6.70
N ASP A 19 -7.16 -19.25 6.87
CA ASP A 19 -6.47 -20.33 7.57
C ASP A 19 -5.72 -19.74 8.77
N GLY A 20 -6.38 -19.76 9.93
CA GLY A 20 -5.90 -19.08 11.14
C GLY A 20 -5.80 -17.55 10.93
N LEU A 21 -4.59 -17.05 10.73
CA LEU A 21 -4.31 -15.64 10.44
C LEU A 21 -3.77 -15.42 9.01
N HIS A 22 -3.77 -16.45 8.18
CA HIS A 22 -3.54 -16.34 6.75
C HIS A 22 -4.86 -16.03 6.04
N LEU A 23 -4.92 -14.87 5.40
CA LEU A 23 -6.07 -14.40 4.63
C LEU A 23 -5.72 -14.45 3.14
N THR A 24 -6.52 -15.18 2.38
CA THR A 24 -6.54 -15.10 0.91
C THR A 24 -7.86 -14.49 0.46
N ALA A 25 -7.82 -13.33 -0.18
CA ALA A 25 -9.00 -12.68 -0.76
C ALA A 25 -8.84 -12.53 -2.26
N LYS A 26 -9.86 -12.88 -3.04
CA LYS A 26 -9.88 -12.71 -4.50
C LYS A 26 -11.13 -11.96 -4.91
N GLY A 27 -10.96 -10.88 -5.67
CA GLY A 27 -12.05 -10.10 -6.23
C GLY A 27 -11.72 -9.56 -7.61
N LYS A 28 -12.51 -8.59 -8.08
CA LYS A 28 -12.38 -8.00 -9.42
C LYS A 28 -11.07 -7.24 -9.62
N ALA A 29 -10.59 -6.56 -8.59
CA ALA A 29 -9.39 -5.73 -8.67
C ALA A 29 -8.09 -6.51 -8.44
N GLY A 30 -8.16 -7.72 -7.91
CA GLY A 30 -7.00 -8.60 -7.78
C GLY A 30 -7.14 -9.66 -6.69
N ALA A 31 -6.02 -10.33 -6.42
CA ALA A 31 -5.86 -11.30 -5.35
C ALA A 31 -4.91 -10.75 -4.28
N ILE A 32 -5.24 -10.99 -3.03
CA ILE A 32 -4.43 -10.66 -1.86
C ILE A 32 -4.18 -11.97 -1.13
N ASP A 33 -2.92 -12.24 -0.83
CA ASP A 33 -2.47 -13.38 -0.03
C ASP A 33 -1.57 -12.82 1.07
N ARG A 34 -2.04 -12.90 2.32
CA ARG A 34 -1.31 -12.28 3.42
C ARG A 34 -1.48 -12.98 4.75
N THR A 35 -0.37 -13.09 5.47
CA THR A 35 -0.35 -13.61 6.84
C THR A 35 -0.22 -12.46 7.83
N TYR A 36 -1.16 -12.35 8.76
CA TYR A 36 -1.09 -11.40 9.86
C TYR A 36 -0.37 -12.02 11.06
N LYS A 37 0.77 -11.45 11.44
CA LYS A 37 1.54 -11.89 12.62
C LYS A 37 1.09 -11.11 13.84
N MET A 38 0.02 -11.57 14.49
CA MET A 38 -0.52 -10.98 15.72
C MET A 38 -0.74 -12.06 16.78
N HIS A 39 -0.49 -11.74 18.04
CA HIS A 39 -0.71 -12.65 19.17
C HIS A 39 -2.00 -12.28 19.90
N GLY A 40 -2.68 -13.28 20.47
CA GLY A 40 -3.90 -13.08 21.26
C GLY A 40 -5.16 -12.77 20.44
N VAL A 41 -5.10 -12.89 19.11
CA VAL A 41 -6.26 -12.70 18.23
C VAL A 41 -6.48 -13.92 17.37
N SER A 42 -7.74 -14.26 17.18
CA SER A 42 -8.19 -15.28 16.24
C SER A 42 -9.20 -14.70 15.26
N ALA A 43 -9.19 -15.21 14.04
CA ALA A 43 -10.23 -14.93 13.05
C ALA A 43 -10.88 -16.25 12.64
N LYS A 44 -12.20 -16.22 12.44
CA LYS A 44 -12.98 -17.37 11.97
C LYS A 44 -13.97 -16.90 10.91
N MET A 45 -14.20 -17.75 9.91
CA MET A 45 -15.23 -17.52 8.92
C MET A 45 -16.55 -18.12 9.41
N SER A 46 -17.57 -17.28 9.53
CA SER A 46 -18.92 -17.62 10.01
C SER A 46 -19.92 -17.33 8.89
N GLY A 47 -20.09 -18.31 8.00
CA GLY A 47 -20.93 -18.17 6.79
C GLY A 47 -20.45 -17.05 5.87
N SER A 48 -21.24 -15.98 5.78
CA SER A 48 -20.96 -14.79 4.95
C SER A 48 -20.17 -13.69 5.67
N ASN A 49 -19.79 -13.92 6.93
CA ASN A 49 -19.08 -12.96 7.77
C ASN A 49 -17.74 -13.54 8.26
N ILE A 50 -16.82 -12.65 8.60
CA ILE A 50 -15.58 -12.96 9.31
C ILE A 50 -15.71 -12.40 10.72
N GLU A 51 -15.53 -13.27 11.71
CA GLU A 51 -15.54 -12.92 13.12
C GLU A 51 -14.09 -12.87 13.63
N VAL A 52 -13.72 -11.74 14.22
CA VAL A 52 -12.42 -11.53 14.86
C VAL A 52 -12.62 -11.45 16.35
N VAL A 53 -11.94 -12.30 17.11
CA VAL A 53 -12.02 -12.39 18.57
C VAL A 53 -10.64 -12.18 19.19
N GLY A 54 -10.55 -11.26 20.15
CA GLY A 54 -9.36 -11.01 20.95
C GLY A 54 -9.47 -9.74 21.78
N PRO A 55 -8.37 -9.25 22.36
CA PRO A 55 -8.37 -8.00 23.09
C PRO A 55 -8.69 -6.82 22.15
N LEU A 56 -9.32 -5.78 22.70
CA LEU A 56 -9.92 -4.67 21.93
C LEU A 56 -8.97 -4.05 20.88
N ARG A 57 -7.69 -3.84 21.22
CA ARG A 57 -6.75 -3.15 20.33
C ARG A 57 -6.41 -4.02 19.12
N GLU A 58 -6.04 -5.26 19.38
CA GLU A 58 -5.58 -6.21 18.39
C GLU A 58 -6.75 -6.68 17.50
N ALA A 59 -7.92 -6.91 18.10
CA ALA A 59 -9.15 -7.24 17.36
C ALA A 59 -9.56 -6.10 16.41
N ASN A 60 -9.44 -4.84 16.83
CA ASN A 60 -9.75 -3.68 15.98
C ASN A 60 -8.75 -3.54 14.83
N THR A 61 -7.46 -3.70 15.09
CA THR A 61 -6.42 -3.65 14.06
C THR A 61 -6.60 -4.74 13.02
N LEU A 62 -6.77 -6.01 13.44
CA LEU A 62 -6.99 -7.11 12.50
C LEU A 62 -8.28 -6.90 11.70
N SER A 63 -9.34 -6.41 12.35
CA SER A 63 -10.60 -6.13 11.66
C SER A 63 -10.45 -5.05 10.60
N ALA A 64 -9.66 -4.00 10.87
CA ALA A 64 -9.36 -2.96 9.89
C ALA A 64 -8.55 -3.51 8.71
N HIS A 65 -7.54 -4.35 8.97
CA HIS A 65 -6.77 -4.99 7.91
C HIS A 65 -7.63 -5.90 7.03
N ILE A 66 -8.50 -6.73 7.62
CA ILE A 66 -9.41 -7.60 6.87
C ILE A 66 -10.36 -6.75 6.02
N ARG A 67 -10.96 -5.69 6.57
CA ARG A 67 -11.81 -4.76 5.78
C ARG A 67 -11.06 -4.13 4.63
N ASN A 68 -9.82 -3.69 4.85
CA ASN A 68 -8.98 -3.13 3.78
C ASN A 68 -8.69 -4.17 2.70
N ALA A 69 -8.37 -5.41 3.08
CA ALA A 69 -8.12 -6.48 2.12
C ALA A 69 -9.37 -6.81 1.28
N LEU A 70 -10.56 -6.88 1.89
CA LEU A 70 -11.80 -7.12 1.16
C LEU A 70 -12.12 -5.99 0.17
N ASN A 71 -12.07 -4.75 0.64
CA ASN A 71 -12.28 -3.57 -0.22
C ASN A 71 -11.24 -3.48 -1.34
N GLY A 72 -9.98 -3.81 -1.04
CA GLY A 72 -8.88 -3.83 -1.99
C GLY A 72 -9.03 -4.91 -3.06
N ALA A 73 -9.48 -6.10 -2.69
CA ALA A 73 -9.78 -7.16 -3.64
C ALA A 73 -10.97 -6.79 -4.56
N GLU A 74 -11.95 -6.04 -4.05
CA GLU A 74 -13.13 -5.62 -4.82
C GLU A 74 -12.83 -4.44 -5.76
N LYS A 75 -12.34 -3.32 -5.21
CA LYS A 75 -12.21 -2.03 -5.90
C LYS A 75 -10.77 -1.69 -6.26
N GLY A 76 -9.81 -2.21 -5.51
CA GLY A 76 -8.41 -1.80 -5.58
C GLY A 76 -8.17 -0.44 -4.94
N TYR A 77 -6.89 -0.14 -4.71
CA TYR A 77 -6.42 1.15 -4.24
C TYR A 77 -5.62 1.82 -5.34
N THR A 78 -5.84 3.12 -5.54
CA THR A 78 -5.05 3.93 -6.47
C THR A 78 -4.73 5.26 -5.80
N GLN A 79 -3.46 5.63 -5.79
CA GLN A 79 -2.99 6.92 -5.31
C GLN A 79 -2.31 7.66 -6.46
N LYS A 80 -2.66 8.94 -6.64
CA LYS A 80 -1.93 9.82 -7.55
C LYS A 80 -0.83 10.55 -6.80
N LEU A 81 0.36 10.56 -7.37
CA LEU A 81 1.50 11.35 -6.94
C LEU A 81 1.94 12.29 -8.06
N LYS A 82 2.65 13.34 -7.67
CA LYS A 82 3.21 14.32 -8.57
C LYS A 82 4.69 14.51 -8.29
N ILE A 83 5.44 14.55 -9.37
CA ILE A 83 6.85 14.90 -9.39
C ILE A 83 6.92 16.42 -9.35
N VAL A 84 7.58 16.94 -8.31
CA VAL A 84 7.85 18.36 -8.13
C VAL A 84 9.34 18.56 -8.33
N TYR A 85 9.71 19.53 -9.16
CA TYR A 85 11.09 19.92 -9.38
C TYR A 85 11.17 21.42 -9.69
N ALA A 86 12.27 22.07 -9.33
CA ALA A 86 12.49 23.49 -9.60
C ALA A 86 13.32 23.72 -10.86
N HIS A 87 14.52 23.14 -10.90
CA HIS A 87 15.49 23.38 -11.99
C HIS A 87 15.82 22.13 -12.81
N PHE A 88 15.97 20.98 -12.17
CA PHE A 88 16.39 19.75 -12.83
C PHE A 88 15.18 18.85 -13.09
N PRO A 89 14.81 18.59 -14.36
CA PRO A 89 13.70 17.69 -14.67
C PRO A 89 14.01 16.28 -14.14
N ILE A 90 13.14 15.76 -13.28
CA ILE A 90 13.26 14.42 -12.72
C ILE A 90 12.57 13.43 -13.66
N ALA A 91 13.25 12.36 -14.04
CA ALA A 91 12.68 11.28 -14.85
C ALA A 91 12.51 10.00 -14.02
N LEU A 92 11.39 9.30 -14.22
CA LEU A 92 11.11 8.01 -13.61
C LEU A 92 11.08 6.91 -14.68
N GLU A 93 11.79 5.83 -14.42
CA GLU A 93 11.77 4.62 -15.24
C GLU A 93 11.39 3.42 -14.38
N ILE A 94 10.33 2.72 -14.76
CA ILE A 94 9.92 1.47 -14.10
C ILE A 94 10.69 0.31 -14.72
N LYS A 95 11.49 -0.39 -13.92
CA LYS A 95 12.26 -1.58 -14.30
C LYS A 95 11.84 -2.76 -13.44
N GLY A 96 10.92 -3.58 -13.95
CA GLY A 96 10.39 -4.72 -13.21
C GLY A 96 9.73 -4.29 -11.90
N LYS A 97 10.30 -4.71 -10.76
CA LYS A 97 9.83 -4.36 -9.41
C LYS A 97 10.56 -3.16 -8.79
N GLN A 98 11.27 -2.36 -9.57
CA GLN A 98 11.94 -1.16 -9.08
C GLN A 98 11.59 0.06 -9.93
N VAL A 99 11.52 1.21 -9.27
CA VAL A 99 11.44 2.53 -9.90
C VAL A 99 12.81 3.18 -9.82
N VAL A 100 13.35 3.53 -10.97
CA VAL A 100 14.62 4.23 -11.12
C VAL A 100 14.34 5.72 -11.30
N ILE A 101 14.87 6.53 -10.41
CA ILE A 101 14.71 7.99 -10.38
C ILE A 101 16.01 8.61 -10.90
N LYS A 102 15.93 9.28 -12.04
CA LYS A 102 17.08 9.92 -12.70
C LYS A 102 17.05 11.43 -12.54
N ASN A 103 18.24 12.03 -12.51
CA ASN A 103 18.45 13.48 -12.50
C ASN A 103 17.83 14.20 -11.29
N PHE A 104 17.67 13.49 -10.16
CA PHE A 104 17.20 14.10 -8.91
C PHE A 104 18.21 15.12 -8.42
N LEU A 105 17.83 16.40 -8.32
CA LEU A 105 18.74 17.51 -7.98
C LEU A 105 20.02 17.58 -8.85
N GLY A 106 19.98 17.08 -10.08
CA GLY A 106 21.16 17.01 -10.96
C GLY A 106 22.17 15.91 -10.61
N GLU A 107 21.78 14.94 -9.78
CA GLU A 107 22.63 13.79 -9.46
C GLU A 107 22.91 12.92 -10.70
N LYS A 108 24.19 12.56 -10.91
CA LYS A 108 24.60 11.63 -11.97
C LYS A 108 24.19 10.19 -11.67
N GLN A 109 24.17 9.81 -10.40
CA GLN A 109 23.76 8.48 -9.99
C GLN A 109 22.24 8.43 -9.81
N PRO A 110 21.54 7.45 -10.44
CA PRO A 110 20.12 7.29 -10.23
C PRO A 110 19.82 6.78 -8.83
N ARG A 111 18.66 7.15 -8.30
CA ARG A 111 18.10 6.59 -7.07
C ARG A 111 17.13 5.47 -7.39
N HIS A 112 16.93 4.56 -6.46
CA HIS A 112 16.10 3.38 -6.63
C HIS A 112 15.03 3.32 -5.53
N ALA A 113 13.83 2.91 -5.90
CA ALA A 113 12.74 2.60 -4.97
C ALA A 113 12.10 1.26 -5.34
N ASP A 114 11.89 0.40 -4.36
CA ASP A 114 11.28 -0.91 -4.57
C ASP A 114 9.76 -0.82 -4.62
N ILE A 115 9.16 -1.57 -5.55
CA ILE A 115 7.72 -1.78 -5.68
C ILE A 115 7.36 -3.05 -4.90
N VAL A 116 6.41 -2.92 -3.97
CA VAL A 116 6.03 -4.00 -3.06
C VAL A 116 4.82 -4.76 -3.61
N GLY A 117 4.88 -6.09 -3.48
CA GLY A 117 3.75 -6.97 -3.78
C GLY A 117 3.31 -6.94 -5.24
N ALA A 118 2.00 -6.88 -5.44
CA ALA A 118 1.34 -6.80 -6.74
C ALA A 118 1.04 -5.35 -7.18
N THR A 119 1.67 -4.37 -6.54
CA THR A 119 1.48 -2.95 -6.84
C THR A 119 2.02 -2.63 -8.24
N LYS A 120 1.27 -1.83 -8.99
CA LYS A 120 1.65 -1.29 -10.28
C LYS A 120 1.96 0.20 -10.15
N VAL A 121 3.06 0.63 -10.75
CA VAL A 121 3.45 2.04 -10.83
C VAL A 121 3.47 2.45 -12.29
N GLU A 122 2.74 3.52 -12.63
CA GLU A 122 2.71 4.10 -13.96
C GLU A 122 3.11 5.58 -13.87
N SER A 123 3.99 6.04 -14.76
CA SER A 123 4.40 7.44 -14.84
C SER A 123 3.94 8.05 -16.17
N LYS A 124 3.21 9.17 -16.10
CA LYS A 124 2.79 9.98 -17.25
C LYS A 124 3.31 11.41 -17.06
N GLY A 125 4.50 11.69 -17.58
CA GLY A 125 5.15 12.98 -17.39
C GLY A 125 5.43 13.26 -15.92
N ALA A 126 4.82 14.33 -15.38
CA ALA A 126 4.95 14.71 -13.98
C ALA A 126 3.97 13.98 -13.04
N GLU A 127 3.02 13.21 -13.58
CA GLU A 127 2.06 12.44 -12.79
C GLU A 127 2.51 10.99 -12.64
N VAL A 128 2.34 10.43 -11.44
CA VAL A 128 2.67 9.04 -11.12
C VAL A 128 1.45 8.42 -10.45
N ASN A 129 0.95 7.33 -11.02
CA ASN A 129 -0.15 6.57 -10.46
C ASN A 129 0.39 5.28 -9.86
N VAL A 130 0.09 5.05 -8.58
CA VAL A 130 0.41 3.81 -7.88
C VAL A 130 -0.90 3.11 -7.58
N SER A 131 -1.11 1.93 -8.13
CA SER A 131 -2.34 1.16 -7.96
C SER A 131 -2.07 -0.28 -7.56
N GLY A 132 -2.97 -0.90 -6.81
CA GLY A 132 -2.82 -2.28 -6.38
C GLY A 132 -3.98 -2.78 -5.53
N PRO A 133 -4.13 -4.10 -5.36
CA PRO A 133 -5.19 -4.68 -4.56
C PRO A 133 -4.93 -4.55 -3.05
N ASP A 134 -3.67 -4.56 -2.59
CA ASP A 134 -3.34 -4.41 -1.16
C ASP A 134 -2.97 -2.96 -0.82
N ARG A 135 -3.70 -2.37 0.13
CA ARG A 135 -3.48 -1.00 0.62
C ARG A 135 -2.10 -0.81 1.22
N ASP A 136 -1.58 -1.79 1.96
CA ASP A 136 -0.30 -1.64 2.65
C ASP A 136 0.86 -1.73 1.66
N ASP A 137 0.77 -2.60 0.65
CA ASP A 137 1.79 -2.69 -0.42
C ASP A 137 1.84 -1.41 -1.25
N VAL A 138 0.66 -0.87 -1.60
CA VAL A 138 0.52 0.43 -2.27
C VAL A 138 1.14 1.53 -1.41
N GLY A 139 0.77 1.59 -0.12
CA GLY A 139 1.30 2.56 0.84
C GLY A 139 2.82 2.46 1.03
N GLN A 140 3.35 1.24 1.12
CA GLN A 140 4.78 1.00 1.27
C GLN A 140 5.54 1.39 0.01
N THR A 141 5.01 1.11 -1.17
CA THR A 141 5.60 1.55 -2.44
C THR A 141 5.68 3.07 -2.52
N ILE A 142 4.62 3.78 -2.11
CA ILE A 142 4.60 5.25 -2.01
C ILE A 142 5.65 5.74 -1.00
N ALA A 143 5.76 5.09 0.16
CA ALA A 143 6.75 5.43 1.17
C ALA A 143 8.19 5.23 0.69
N ASN A 144 8.45 4.18 -0.09
CA ASN A 144 9.75 3.90 -0.70
C ASN A 144 10.13 5.01 -1.69
N LEU A 145 9.19 5.42 -2.57
CA LEU A 145 9.40 6.53 -3.50
C LEU A 145 9.73 7.84 -2.78
N ARG A 146 8.97 8.19 -1.74
CA ARG A 146 9.19 9.40 -0.95
C ARG A 146 10.53 9.38 -0.22
N THR A 147 10.87 8.23 0.37
CA THR A 147 12.16 8.04 1.06
C THR A 147 13.32 8.15 0.08
N ALA A 148 13.18 7.58 -1.12
CA ALA A 148 14.19 7.67 -2.18
C ALA A 148 14.43 9.11 -2.61
N THR A 149 13.41 9.97 -2.64
CA THR A 149 13.54 11.41 -2.93
C THR A 149 13.76 12.28 -1.68
N LYS A 150 14.09 11.69 -0.52
CA LYS A 150 14.37 12.50 0.69
C LYS A 150 15.69 13.26 0.53
N ILE A 151 15.64 14.56 0.80
CA ILE A 151 16.80 15.44 0.82
C ILE A 151 17.40 15.41 2.25
N ARG A 152 18.69 15.09 2.38
CA ARG A 152 19.36 14.95 3.69
C ARG A 152 20.39 16.04 4.00
N ASN A 153 21.04 16.61 2.97
CA ASN A 153 22.20 17.50 3.13
C ASN A 153 21.94 18.93 2.61
N ARG A 154 20.68 19.32 2.44
CA ARG A 154 20.27 20.65 1.97
C ARG A 154 19.02 21.10 2.72
N ASP A 155 18.78 22.41 2.77
CA ASP A 155 17.58 22.96 3.39
C ASP A 155 16.34 22.61 2.56
N SER A 156 15.44 21.82 3.16
CA SER A 156 14.20 21.37 2.52
C SER A 156 13.18 22.50 2.28
N ARG A 157 13.39 23.69 2.87
CA ARG A 157 12.54 24.86 2.61
C ARG A 157 12.86 25.50 1.27
N VAL A 158 14.11 25.36 0.82
CA VAL A 158 14.60 25.89 -0.46
C VAL A 158 14.52 24.82 -1.54
N PHE A 159 14.93 23.59 -1.22
CA PHE A 159 14.88 22.46 -2.14
C PHE A 159 13.67 21.59 -1.82
N GLN A 160 12.64 21.71 -2.65
CA GLN A 160 11.37 20.98 -2.51
C GLN A 160 11.20 19.91 -3.60
N ASP A 161 12.25 19.63 -4.36
CA ASP A 161 12.26 18.60 -5.40
C ASP A 161 11.97 17.23 -4.79
N GLY A 162 11.00 16.51 -5.34
CA GLY A 162 10.55 15.22 -4.79
C GLY A 162 9.27 14.70 -5.41
N ILE A 163 8.83 13.55 -4.91
CA ILE A 163 7.58 12.91 -5.33
C ILE A 163 6.59 12.99 -4.16
N TYR A 164 5.44 13.59 -4.39
CA TYR A 164 4.44 13.85 -3.35
C TYR A 164 3.07 13.28 -3.72
N PRO A 165 2.34 12.69 -2.77
CA PRO A 165 0.94 12.31 -3.01
C PRO A 165 0.09 13.58 -3.20
N VAL A 166 -0.81 13.56 -4.19
CA VAL A 166 -1.67 14.71 -4.53
C VAL A 166 -3.14 14.42 -4.20
N GLU A 167 -3.61 13.22 -4.49
CA GLU A 167 -4.98 12.78 -4.20
C GLU A 167 -4.98 11.33 -3.70
N GLY A 168 -5.74 11.08 -2.63
CA GLY A 168 -6.05 9.77 -2.05
C GLY A 168 -7.40 9.78 -1.36
#